data_AF-A0A918PA59-F1
#
_entry.id   AF-A0A918PA59-F1
#
_cell.length_a   1.000
_cell.length_b   1.000
_cell.length_c   1.000
_cell.angle_alpha   90.00
_cell.angle_beta   90.00
_cell.angle_gamma   90.00
#
_symmetry.space_group_name_H-M   'P 1'
#
loop_
_entity.id
_entity.type
_entity.pdbx_description
1 polymer ?
#
loop_
_entity_poly.entity_id
_entity_poly.type
_entity_poly.pdbx_seq_one_letter_code
_entity_poly.pdbx_strand_id
1 'polypeptide(L)'
;MPNLAMQYVLNLMPIASGRDLPGAAPFPGPSDRPEERLLGLDILIVEDETMLALDLAFAFEDAGAEVIGPSHTLDAAMALVSQPGFRADAAVLDVDLAGREVLPVAYKLVELGIPFLFHTGHGDRQHLTSLFPGAIVCMKPTLSDELVAKLRKLTALSQR
;
A
#
# COMPACT_ATOMS: atom_id res chain seq x y z
N MET A 1 52.33 -13.50 -13.57
CA MET A 1 52.50 -12.14 -13.01
C MET A 1 51.14 -11.62 -12.55
N PRO A 2 50.80 -11.67 -11.24
CA PRO A 2 49.66 -10.95 -10.68
C PRO A 2 50.11 -9.66 -9.96
N ASN A 3 49.39 -8.55 -10.14
CA ASN A 3 49.56 -7.28 -9.41
C ASN A 3 48.13 -6.77 -9.11
N LEU A 4 47.59 -6.91 -7.91
CA LEU A 4 47.74 -6.07 -6.71
C LEU A 4 47.10 -4.67 -6.85
N ALA A 5 45.86 -4.53 -6.36
CA ALA A 5 45.36 -3.33 -5.70
C ALA A 5 44.12 -3.64 -4.84
N MET A 6 44.18 -3.24 -3.55
CA MET A 6 43.13 -3.15 -2.51
C MET A 6 42.77 -4.48 -1.79
N GLN A 7 43.21 -4.84 -0.58
CA GLN A 7 43.72 -4.19 0.64
C GLN A 7 42.69 -3.38 1.46
N TYR A 8 42.05 -4.02 2.45
CA TYR A 8 41.62 -3.46 3.76
C TYR A 8 41.56 -4.64 4.78
N VAL A 9 42.69 -5.06 5.36
CA VAL A 9 43.14 -4.81 6.76
C VAL A 9 42.05 -5.11 7.80
N LEU A 10 41.90 -6.35 8.29
CA LEU A 10 42.51 -6.96 9.49
C LEU A 10 42.28 -6.25 10.86
N ASN A 11 41.43 -6.93 11.67
CA ASN A 11 41.64 -7.31 13.06
C ASN A 11 41.46 -6.28 14.20
N LEU A 12 40.66 -6.67 15.22
CA LEU A 12 41.02 -6.74 16.65
C LEU A 12 39.82 -7.28 17.47
N MET A 13 39.95 -8.46 18.07
CA MET A 13 39.03 -8.99 19.11
C MET A 13 39.30 -8.31 20.48
N PRO A 14 38.41 -8.39 21.49
CA PRO A 14 38.37 -9.59 22.35
C PRO A 14 36.98 -10.07 22.79
N ILE A 15 36.92 -11.38 23.04
CA ILE A 15 35.93 -12.11 23.85
C ILE A 15 35.72 -11.47 25.24
N ALA A 16 34.47 -11.13 25.57
CA ALA A 16 34.05 -10.82 26.94
C ALA A 16 32.90 -11.76 27.35
N SER A 17 33.17 -12.47 28.43
CA SER A 17 32.30 -13.38 29.17
C SER A 17 31.28 -12.61 30.01
N GLY A 18 30.04 -13.11 30.10
CA GLY A 18 29.14 -12.80 31.22
C GLY A 18 27.70 -12.44 30.84
N ARG A 19 26.79 -13.40 31.07
CA ARG A 19 25.41 -13.32 31.61
C ARG A 19 24.51 -12.12 31.25
N ASP A 20 23.26 -12.48 30.96
CA ASP A 20 22.04 -11.65 30.83
C ASP A 20 21.84 -10.93 29.49
N LEU A 21 21.07 -11.57 28.59
CA LEU A 21 20.36 -10.89 27.50
C LEU A 21 18.85 -10.90 27.81
N PRO A 22 18.30 -9.87 28.46
CA PRO A 22 16.87 -9.64 28.45
C PRO A 22 16.48 -8.95 27.14
N GLY A 23 15.56 -9.55 26.39
CA GLY A 23 14.87 -8.90 25.26
C GLY A 23 15.71 -8.78 23.99
N ALA A 24 15.61 -9.80 23.12
CA ALA A 24 15.85 -9.58 21.70
C ALA A 24 14.88 -8.49 21.22
N ALA A 25 15.36 -7.26 21.05
CA ALA A 25 14.66 -6.30 20.21
C ALA A 25 14.56 -6.92 18.80
N PRO A 26 13.37 -6.97 18.18
CA PRO A 26 13.26 -7.45 16.82
C PRO A 26 14.11 -6.53 15.93
N PHE A 27 14.89 -7.13 15.02
CA PHE A 27 15.63 -6.38 14.01
C PHE A 27 14.68 -5.43 13.30
N PRO A 28 14.89 -4.10 13.36
CA PRO A 28 14.13 -3.21 12.52
C PRO A 28 14.58 -3.41 11.07
N GLY A 29 13.65 -3.90 10.25
CA GLY A 29 13.82 -3.94 8.80
C GLY A 29 13.95 -2.52 8.22
N PRO A 30 14.33 -2.38 6.93
CA PRO A 30 14.73 -1.11 6.31
C PRO A 30 13.65 0.00 6.17
N SER A 31 12.59 0.02 6.98
CA SER A 31 11.43 0.93 6.87
C SER A 31 11.01 1.57 8.19
N ASP A 32 11.92 1.68 9.17
CA ASP A 32 11.61 2.10 10.54
C ASP A 32 11.54 3.62 10.77
N ARG A 33 11.39 4.42 9.69
CA ARG A 33 11.25 5.88 9.84
C ARG A 33 9.81 6.23 10.20
N PRO A 34 9.55 7.03 11.26
CA PRO A 34 8.21 7.44 11.66
C PRO A 34 7.45 8.23 10.57
N GLU A 35 8.18 8.87 9.66
CA GLU A 35 7.65 9.61 8.50
C GLU A 35 7.16 8.70 7.36
N GLU A 36 7.44 7.38 7.43
CA GLU A 36 7.17 6.39 6.39
C GLU A 36 6.06 5.42 6.77
N ARG A 37 5.50 5.47 7.98
CA ARG A 37 4.49 4.48 8.42
C ARG A 37 3.07 4.95 8.09
N LEU A 38 2.20 4.04 7.62
CA LEU A 38 0.79 4.33 7.32
C LEU A 38 -0.07 4.29 8.62
N LEU A 39 0.52 4.63 9.76
CA LEU A 39 -0.06 4.36 11.09
C LEU A 39 -1.43 5.00 11.25
N GLY A 40 -2.45 4.16 11.42
CA GLY A 40 -3.83 4.60 11.67
C GLY A 40 -4.49 5.27 10.48
N LEU A 41 -4.02 4.99 9.25
CA LEU A 41 -4.71 5.39 8.03
C LEU A 41 -5.72 4.33 7.62
N ASP A 42 -6.92 4.77 7.30
CA ASP A 42 -8.01 3.93 6.84
C ASP A 42 -7.91 3.71 5.32
N ILE A 43 -7.65 2.48 4.87
CA ILE A 43 -7.49 2.13 3.46
C ILE A 43 -8.64 1.22 3.02
N LEU A 44 -9.49 1.72 2.12
CA LEU A 44 -10.54 0.93 1.48
C LEU A 44 -9.93 0.06 0.37
N ILE A 45 -10.23 -1.23 0.35
CA ILE A 45 -9.83 -2.13 -0.74
C ILE A 45 -11.09 -2.59 -1.47
N VAL A 46 -11.12 -2.44 -2.80
CA VAL A 46 -12.18 -2.92 -3.68
C VAL A 46 -11.55 -3.78 -4.75
N GLU A 47 -11.66 -5.09 -4.60
CA GLU A 47 -10.97 -6.10 -5.40
C GLU A 47 -11.82 -7.37 -5.42
N ASP A 48 -12.18 -7.87 -6.59
CA ASP A 48 -13.01 -9.06 -6.75
C ASP A 48 -12.19 -10.35 -6.52
N GLU A 49 -10.88 -10.32 -6.79
CA GLU A 49 -9.97 -11.42 -6.51
C GLU A 49 -9.67 -11.53 -5.00
N THR A 50 -10.39 -12.39 -4.28
CA THR A 50 -10.25 -12.55 -2.82
C THR A 50 -8.82 -12.78 -2.35
N MET A 51 -8.04 -13.62 -3.05
CA MET A 51 -6.65 -13.88 -2.65
C MET A 51 -5.76 -12.64 -2.77
N LEU A 52 -5.96 -11.84 -3.82
CA LEU A 52 -5.23 -10.60 -4.01
C LEU A 52 -5.67 -9.55 -3.00
N ALA A 53 -6.97 -9.43 -2.75
CA ALA A 53 -7.52 -8.50 -1.76
C ALA A 53 -6.99 -8.78 -0.35
N LEU A 54 -6.85 -10.06 0.03
CA LEU A 54 -6.25 -10.47 1.30
C LEU A 54 -4.75 -10.15 1.35
N ASP A 55 -3.99 -10.43 0.28
CA ASP A 55 -2.57 -10.11 0.20
C ASP A 55 -2.31 -8.61 0.35
N LEU A 56 -3.13 -7.79 -0.31
CA LEU A 56 -3.12 -6.34 -0.16
C LEU A 56 -3.44 -5.95 1.28
N ALA A 57 -4.50 -6.51 1.87
CA ALA A 57 -4.88 -6.19 3.24
C ALA A 57 -3.73 -6.47 4.22
N PHE A 58 -3.10 -7.64 4.13
CA PHE A 58 -1.94 -7.98 4.95
C PHE A 58 -0.76 -7.02 4.74
N ALA A 59 -0.46 -6.64 3.49
CA ALA A 59 0.63 -5.71 3.20
C ALA A 59 0.36 -4.30 3.76
N PHE A 60 -0.90 -3.83 3.72
CA PHE A 60 -1.29 -2.55 4.29
C PHE A 60 -1.29 -2.58 5.83
N GLU A 61 -1.80 -3.66 6.44
CA GLU A 61 -1.78 -3.87 7.88
C GLU A 61 -0.35 -3.97 8.43
N ASP A 62 0.56 -4.68 7.74
CA ASP A 62 1.98 -4.77 8.11
C ASP A 62 2.68 -3.40 8.04
N ALA A 63 2.23 -2.53 7.12
CA ALA A 63 2.67 -1.16 7.01
C ALA A 63 2.04 -0.20 8.05
N GLY A 64 1.11 -0.70 8.87
CA GLY A 64 0.45 0.01 9.98
C GLY A 64 -0.88 0.67 9.65
N ALA A 65 -1.46 0.42 8.46
CA ALA A 65 -2.77 0.94 8.08
C ALA A 65 -3.91 0.05 8.61
N GLU A 66 -5.10 0.63 8.77
CA GLU A 66 -6.34 -0.11 9.02
C GLU A 66 -7.07 -0.32 7.68
N VAL A 67 -7.41 -1.57 7.36
CA VAL A 67 -8.04 -1.91 6.09
C VAL A 67 -9.56 -1.94 6.24
N ILE A 68 -10.25 -1.03 5.56
CA ILE A 68 -11.72 -1.00 5.55
C ILE A 68 -12.23 -1.91 4.45
N GLY A 69 -12.31 -3.20 4.79
CA GLY A 69 -12.86 -4.26 3.95
C GLY A 69 -12.06 -4.51 2.67
N PRO A 70 -12.05 -5.76 2.20
CA PRO A 70 -12.02 -6.02 0.78
C PRO A 70 -13.46 -6.14 0.27
N SER A 71 -13.90 -5.18 -0.55
CA SER A 71 -15.18 -5.25 -1.25
C SER A 71 -15.01 -5.95 -2.59
N HIS A 72 -15.62 -7.13 -2.73
CA HIS A 72 -15.49 -7.95 -3.94
C HIS A 72 -16.48 -7.62 -5.06
N THR A 73 -17.41 -6.70 -4.83
CA THR A 73 -18.44 -6.32 -5.81
C THR A 73 -18.66 -4.82 -5.80
N LEU A 74 -19.06 -4.29 -6.95
CA LEU A 74 -19.45 -2.88 -7.09
C LEU A 74 -20.54 -2.50 -6.09
N ASP A 75 -21.57 -3.32 -5.93
CA ASP A 75 -22.68 -3.06 -5.02
C ASP A 75 -22.24 -3.01 -3.55
N ALA A 76 -21.35 -3.92 -3.12
CA ALA A 76 -20.79 -3.91 -1.78
C ALA A 76 -19.91 -2.67 -1.53
N ALA A 77 -19.05 -2.33 -2.49
CA ALA A 77 -18.21 -1.14 -2.41
C ALA A 77 -19.05 0.14 -2.34
N MET A 78 -20.07 0.26 -3.21
CA MET A 78 -21.01 1.38 -3.21
C MET A 78 -21.79 1.49 -1.91
N ALA A 79 -22.26 0.37 -1.37
CA ALA A 79 -22.96 0.35 -0.09
C ALA A 79 -22.05 0.84 1.05
N LEU A 80 -20.77 0.46 1.02
CA LEU A 80 -19.76 0.83 2.02
C LEU A 80 -19.44 2.33 1.95
N VAL A 81 -19.09 2.86 0.77
CA VAL A 81 -18.78 4.29 0.61
C VAL A 81 -19.98 5.22 0.81
N SER A 82 -21.20 4.67 0.73
CA SER A 82 -22.44 5.41 0.97
C SER A 82 -22.88 5.39 2.44
N GLN A 83 -22.17 4.67 3.32
CA GLN A 83 -22.54 4.63 4.73
C GLN A 83 -22.35 6.00 5.39
N PRO A 84 -23.31 6.44 6.23
CA PRO A 84 -23.17 7.69 6.97
C PRO A 84 -21.98 7.60 7.92
N GLY A 85 -21.03 8.54 7.78
CA GLY A 85 -19.81 8.56 8.57
C GLY A 85 -18.64 7.80 7.96
N PHE A 86 -18.79 7.23 6.75
CA PHE A 86 -17.67 6.59 6.05
C PHE A 86 -16.53 7.59 5.84
N ARG A 87 -15.32 7.18 6.25
CA ARG A 87 -14.07 7.89 6.07
C ARG A 87 -13.02 6.85 5.69
N ALA A 88 -12.16 7.23 4.75
CA ALA A 88 -10.96 6.52 4.43
C ALA A 88 -9.92 7.57 4.04
N ASP A 89 -8.67 7.35 4.42
CA ASP A 89 -7.55 8.19 3.99
C ASP A 89 -7.12 7.87 2.57
N ALA A 90 -7.38 6.64 2.13
CA ALA A 90 -7.07 6.18 0.79
C ALA A 90 -7.97 5.03 0.34
N ALA A 91 -8.02 4.78 -0.97
CA ALA A 91 -8.63 3.57 -1.51
C ALA A 91 -7.81 2.92 -2.63
N VAL A 92 -7.91 1.60 -2.74
CA VAL A 92 -7.43 0.79 -3.86
C VAL A 92 -8.63 0.18 -4.57
N LEU A 93 -8.74 0.38 -5.87
CA LEU A 93 -9.88 -0.05 -6.68
C LEU A 93 -9.40 -0.87 -7.89
N ASP A 94 -9.89 -2.10 -8.07
CA ASP A 94 -9.83 -2.73 -9.40
C ASP A 94 -10.91 -2.11 -10.29
N VAL A 95 -10.53 -1.80 -11.54
CA VAL A 95 -11.40 -1.21 -12.55
C VAL A 95 -12.46 -2.21 -13.01
N ASP A 96 -12.10 -3.48 -13.14
CA ASP A 96 -13.01 -4.55 -13.52
C ASP A 96 -13.29 -5.45 -12.32
N LEU A 97 -14.50 -5.39 -11.78
CA LEU A 97 -14.96 -6.29 -10.72
C LEU A 97 -15.85 -7.36 -11.35
N ALA A 98 -15.22 -8.42 -11.87
CA ALA A 98 -15.89 -9.49 -12.60
C ALA A 98 -16.81 -8.99 -13.75
N GLY A 99 -16.34 -8.06 -14.57
CA GLY A 99 -17.09 -7.49 -15.70
C GLY A 99 -17.95 -6.27 -15.37
N ARG A 100 -17.82 -5.69 -14.16
CA ARG A 100 -18.47 -4.42 -13.79
C ARG A 100 -17.42 -3.35 -13.53
N GLU A 101 -17.65 -2.17 -14.09
CA GLU A 101 -16.75 -1.04 -13.91
C GLU A 101 -16.88 -0.40 -12.52
N VAL A 102 -15.75 -0.19 -11.83
CA VAL A 102 -15.69 0.46 -10.50
C VAL A 102 -15.89 1.97 -10.53
N LEU A 103 -16.05 2.56 -11.73
CA LEU A 103 -16.16 4.00 -11.95
C LEU A 103 -17.15 4.72 -11.00
N PRO A 104 -18.34 4.17 -10.69
CA PRO A 104 -19.27 4.81 -9.74
C PRO A 104 -18.69 4.99 -8.33
N VAL A 105 -17.88 4.03 -7.87
CA VAL A 105 -17.19 4.10 -6.57
C VAL A 105 -16.09 5.15 -6.64
N ALA A 106 -15.32 5.18 -7.73
CA ALA A 106 -14.28 6.19 -7.95
C ALA A 106 -14.86 7.62 -7.94
N TYR A 107 -15.99 7.85 -8.63
CA TYR A 107 -16.70 9.14 -8.55
C TYR A 107 -17.10 9.50 -7.12
N LYS A 108 -17.59 8.52 -6.36
CA LYS A 108 -17.98 8.74 -4.97
C LYS A 108 -16.79 9.11 -4.08
N LEU A 109 -15.65 8.49 -4.29
CA LEU A 109 -14.41 8.81 -3.58
C LEU A 109 -13.91 10.22 -3.92
N VAL A 110 -14.02 10.64 -5.18
CA VAL A 110 -13.74 12.04 -5.57
C VAL A 110 -14.66 13.02 -4.85
N GLU A 111 -15.97 12.74 -4.78
CA GLU A 111 -16.92 13.59 -4.03
C GLU A 111 -16.56 13.70 -2.55
N LEU A 112 -16.04 12.62 -1.96
CA LEU A 112 -15.59 12.57 -0.58
C LEU A 112 -14.20 13.19 -0.38
N GLY A 113 -13.50 13.56 -1.46
CA GLY A 113 -12.13 14.08 -1.42
C GLY A 113 -11.09 13.03 -1.01
N ILE A 114 -11.43 11.74 -1.14
CA ILE A 114 -10.56 10.63 -0.75
C ILE A 114 -9.64 10.31 -1.93
N PRO A 115 -8.31 10.33 -1.76
CA PRO A 115 -7.40 9.91 -2.82
C PRO A 115 -7.46 8.40 -3.03
N PHE A 116 -7.35 7.94 -4.27
CA PHE A 116 -7.40 6.53 -4.58
C PHE A 116 -6.44 6.13 -5.69
N LEU A 117 -6.19 4.83 -5.74
CA LEU A 117 -5.35 4.17 -6.71
C LEU A 117 -6.16 3.10 -7.42
N PHE A 118 -6.06 3.07 -8.76
CA PHE A 118 -6.59 1.98 -9.56
C PHE A 118 -5.55 0.86 -9.66
N HIS A 119 -5.90 -0.36 -9.30
CA HIS A 119 -5.07 -1.55 -9.48
C HIS A 119 -5.81 -2.51 -10.42
N THR A 120 -5.53 -2.44 -11.72
CA THR A 120 -6.30 -3.20 -12.70
C THR A 120 -5.44 -3.97 -13.69
N GLY A 121 -5.89 -5.18 -14.05
CA GLY A 121 -5.31 -5.93 -15.17
C GLY A 121 -5.89 -5.54 -16.53
N HIS A 122 -7.07 -4.90 -16.54
CA HIS A 122 -7.82 -4.54 -17.74
C HIS A 122 -8.37 -3.12 -17.61
N GLY A 123 -7.73 -2.17 -18.29
CA GLY A 123 -8.18 -0.79 -18.28
C GLY A 123 -7.30 0.12 -19.13
N ASP A 124 -7.90 1.10 -19.79
CA ASP A 124 -7.16 2.11 -20.51
C ASP A 124 -6.66 3.17 -19.52
N ARG A 125 -5.35 3.15 -19.25
CA ARG A 125 -4.68 4.11 -18.38
C ARG A 125 -4.97 5.56 -18.79
N GLN A 126 -4.95 5.87 -20.09
CA GLN A 126 -5.21 7.24 -20.56
C GLN A 126 -6.64 7.65 -20.30
N HIS A 127 -7.59 6.73 -20.50
CA HIS A 127 -9.00 6.99 -20.21
C HIS A 127 -9.23 7.26 -18.71
N LEU A 128 -8.68 6.41 -17.84
CA LEU A 128 -8.82 6.56 -16.38
C LEU A 128 -8.16 7.83 -15.86
N THR A 129 -6.95 8.16 -16.32
CA THR A 129 -6.28 9.41 -15.95
C THR A 129 -7.03 10.64 -16.50
N SER A 130 -7.70 10.51 -17.65
CA SER A 130 -8.53 11.61 -18.18
C SER A 130 -9.80 11.84 -17.36
N LEU A 131 -10.41 10.76 -16.82
CA LEU A 131 -11.58 10.86 -15.95
C LEU A 131 -11.21 11.30 -14.53
N PHE A 132 -10.06 10.81 -14.04
CA PHE A 132 -9.57 11.01 -12.68
C PHE A 132 -8.11 11.49 -12.71
N PRO A 133 -7.86 12.79 -12.98
CA PRO A 133 -6.51 13.32 -13.14
C PRO A 133 -5.65 13.25 -11.87
N GLY A 134 -6.26 13.08 -10.69
CA GLY A 134 -5.56 12.89 -9.41
C GLY A 134 -5.35 11.43 -9.01
N ALA A 135 -5.94 10.46 -9.73
CA ALA A 135 -5.85 9.04 -9.36
C ALA A 135 -4.57 8.41 -9.91
N ILE A 136 -3.92 7.57 -9.09
CA ILE A 136 -2.77 6.78 -9.53
C ILE A 136 -3.29 5.52 -10.20
N VAL A 137 -2.87 5.24 -11.44
CA VAL A 137 -3.23 3.98 -12.14
C VAL A 137 -2.03 3.03 -12.14
N CYS A 138 -2.23 1.84 -11.58
CA CYS A 138 -1.28 0.73 -11.56
C CYS A 138 -1.86 -0.45 -12.33
N MET A 139 -1.08 -0.98 -13.29
CA MET A 139 -1.50 -2.10 -14.10
C MET A 139 -0.99 -3.42 -13.49
N LYS A 140 -1.85 -4.43 -13.36
CA LYS A 140 -1.42 -5.78 -12.94
C LYS A 140 -0.42 -6.32 -13.99
N PRO A 141 0.68 -7.00 -13.60
CA PRO A 141 1.02 -7.49 -12.26
C PRO A 141 1.85 -6.46 -11.47
N THR A 142 1.20 -5.62 -10.67
CA THR A 142 1.86 -4.77 -9.68
C THR A 142 1.80 -5.49 -8.34
N LEU A 143 2.93 -5.64 -7.67
CA LEU A 143 3.03 -6.28 -6.35
C LEU A 143 2.42 -5.39 -5.26
N SER A 144 1.90 -6.03 -4.21
CA SER A 144 1.29 -5.39 -3.04
C SER A 144 2.24 -4.39 -2.35
N ASP A 145 3.52 -4.73 -2.22
CA ASP A 145 4.56 -3.84 -1.70
C ASP A 145 4.71 -2.53 -2.51
N GLU A 146 4.57 -2.62 -3.83
CA GLU A 146 4.70 -1.45 -4.70
C GLU A 146 3.47 -0.53 -4.55
N LEU A 147 2.29 -1.11 -4.36
CA LEU A 147 1.07 -0.36 -4.07
C LEU A 147 1.17 0.35 -2.72
N VAL A 148 1.63 -0.34 -1.68
CA VAL A 148 1.90 0.26 -0.36
C VAL A 148 2.88 1.42 -0.48
N ALA A 149 3.96 1.25 -1.24
CA ALA A 149 4.95 2.32 -1.46
C ALA A 149 4.39 3.52 -2.22
N LYS A 150 3.50 3.30 -3.21
CA LYS A 150 2.83 4.39 -3.93
C LYS A 150 1.81 5.10 -3.05
N LEU A 151 1.02 4.36 -2.29
CA LEU A 151 0.04 4.90 -1.37
C LEU A 151 0.68 5.74 -0.27
N ARG A 152 1.80 5.26 0.30
CA ARG A 152 2.65 6.03 1.21
C ARG A 152 3.03 7.40 0.66
N LYS A 153 3.43 7.47 -0.62
CA LYS A 153 3.76 8.75 -1.26
C LYS A 153 2.53 9.65 -1.43
N LEU A 154 1.39 9.06 -1.76
CA LEU A 154 0.14 9.78 -1.97
C LEU A 154 -0.36 10.40 -0.65
N THR A 155 -0.39 9.61 0.42
CA THR A 155 -0.83 10.07 1.75
C THR A 155 0.16 11.06 2.37
N ALA A 156 1.47 10.87 2.20
CA ALA A 156 2.49 11.82 2.65
C ALA A 156 2.41 13.18 1.94
N LEU A 157 1.94 13.23 0.69
CA LEU A 157 1.74 14.48 -0.05
C LEU A 157 0.46 15.21 0.37
N SER A 158 -0.55 14.48 0.84
CA SER A 158 -1.84 15.04 1.27
C SER A 158 -1.84 15.58 2.72
N GLN A 159 -0.83 15.24 3.54
CA GLN A 159 -0.67 15.72 4.92
C GLN A 159 0.16 17.02 5.06
N ARG A 160 0.41 17.74 3.96
CA ARG A 160 1.12 19.04 3.95
C ARG A 160 0.16 20.20 3.66
#